data_AF-A0A1E5VCK2-F1
#
_entry.id   AF-A0A1E5VCK2-F1
#
_cell.length_a   1.000
_cell.length_b   1.000
_cell.length_c   1.000
_cell.angle_alpha   90.00
_cell.angle_beta   90.00
_cell.angle_gamma   90.00
#
_symmetry.space_group_name_H-M   'P 1'
#
loop_
_entity.id
_entity.type
_entity.pdbx_description
1 polymer ?
#
loop_
_entity_poly.entity_id
_entity_poly.type
_entity_poly.pdbx_seq_one_letter_code
_entity_poly.pdbx_strand_id
1 'polypeptide(L)'
;MGQASSALSSRLPKRRKLAGAFVPSAAADQQASSPDLPPRKSPEKWLSTVAAWKAELRAFRSGHAPANYLKLKFEDVCGGDACAALRAQLAALGATTPSCVYAKKLPGEQADLRHGRLSVGGKHLGRHITEALTDGELDAIIDDDRTGGLDVPVFDRDGRRYDFKCVYAEDTGFYRLTGAAEYERFMADNNVVRDVEEGKELFMELWAFRTPASGSDHPSAEGALGMVILFFDLGADGLGDELFDDASVTIKQVLRHYPEEPAEGYKLD
;
A
#
# COMPACT_ATOMS: atom_id res chain seq x y z
N MET A 1 -20.86 10.85 -60.75
CA MET A 1 -21.30 9.63 -61.46
C MET A 1 -20.26 8.56 -61.17
N GLY A 2 -20.48 7.43 -60.51
CA GLY A 2 -21.62 6.79 -59.89
C GLY A 2 -21.12 5.52 -59.18
N GLN A 3 -21.69 5.21 -58.01
CA GLN A 3 -22.01 3.90 -57.41
C GLN A 3 -21.20 2.64 -57.79
N ALA A 4 -20.59 1.97 -56.80
CA ALA A 4 -21.09 0.74 -56.12
C ALA A 4 -20.37 -0.51 -56.68
N SER A 5 -20.12 -1.63 -56.00
CA SER A 5 -20.28 -2.16 -54.64
C SER A 5 -19.54 -3.50 -54.63
N SER A 6 -18.92 -3.92 -53.52
CA SER A 6 -18.88 -5.36 -53.20
C SER A 6 -18.84 -5.56 -51.69
N ALA A 7 -19.84 -6.31 -51.22
CA ALA A 7 -20.26 -6.41 -49.85
C ALA A 7 -19.55 -7.55 -49.11
N LEU A 8 -19.26 -7.27 -47.83
CA LEU A 8 -18.84 -8.21 -46.80
C LEU A 8 -19.97 -9.21 -46.50
N SER A 9 -19.62 -10.50 -46.56
CA SER A 9 -20.50 -11.62 -46.22
C SER A 9 -20.47 -11.89 -44.71
N SER A 10 -21.61 -11.70 -44.06
CA SER A 10 -21.85 -11.98 -42.65
C SER A 10 -22.29 -13.43 -42.43
N ARG A 11 -21.69 -14.12 -41.46
CA ARG A 11 -22.19 -15.41 -40.94
C ARG A 11 -22.08 -15.48 -39.42
N LEU A 12 -23.21 -15.22 -38.76
CA LEU A 12 -23.54 -15.65 -37.39
C LEU A 12 -24.04 -17.10 -37.41
N PRO A 13 -23.77 -17.92 -36.38
CA PRO A 13 -24.53 -19.14 -36.13
C PRO A 13 -25.49 -19.02 -34.92
N LYS A 14 -26.78 -19.01 -35.27
CA LYS A 14 -27.92 -19.80 -34.75
C LYS A 14 -28.11 -20.02 -33.23
N ARG A 15 -29.13 -19.31 -32.72
CA ARG A 15 -29.99 -19.65 -31.56
C ARG A 15 -30.56 -21.08 -31.63
N ARG A 16 -30.56 -21.79 -30.49
CA ARG A 16 -31.49 -22.91 -30.21
C ARG A 16 -32.56 -22.43 -29.21
N LYS A 17 -33.83 -22.62 -29.59
CA LYS A 17 -35.03 -22.48 -28.74
C LYS A 17 -35.22 -23.77 -27.94
N LEU A 18 -35.58 -23.65 -26.67
CA LEU A 18 -36.41 -24.61 -25.94
C LEU A 18 -37.47 -23.80 -25.18
N ALA A 19 -38.72 -24.22 -25.31
CA ALA A 19 -39.91 -23.59 -24.76
C ALA A 19 -40.61 -24.57 -23.80
N GLY A 20 -41.28 -24.01 -22.79
CA GLY A 20 -42.18 -24.69 -21.85
C GLY A 20 -41.54 -24.90 -20.47
N ALA A 21 -42.13 -24.53 -19.33
CA ALA A 21 -43.45 -24.01 -19.01
C ALA A 21 -43.35 -23.19 -17.69
N PHE A 22 -44.23 -22.20 -17.53
CA PHE A 22 -44.34 -21.35 -16.35
C PHE A 22 -45.46 -21.86 -15.44
N VAL A 23 -45.14 -22.20 -14.19
CA VAL A 23 -46.08 -22.30 -13.05
C VAL A 23 -45.32 -21.80 -11.81
N PRO A 24 -45.87 -20.88 -11.00
CA PRO A 24 -45.17 -20.30 -9.85
C PRO A 24 -45.34 -21.18 -8.61
N SER A 25 -44.27 -21.44 -7.87
CA SER A 25 -44.37 -22.08 -6.55
C SER A 25 -43.38 -21.47 -5.57
N ALA A 26 -43.97 -20.79 -4.58
CA ALA A 26 -43.58 -20.55 -3.19
C ALA A 26 -42.09 -20.37 -2.82
N ALA A 27 -41.85 -19.27 -2.10
CA ALA A 27 -40.63 -18.91 -1.40
C ALA A 27 -39.96 -20.08 -0.65
N ALA A 28 -38.65 -20.20 -0.84
CA ALA A 28 -37.75 -20.87 0.08
C ALA A 28 -36.41 -20.13 0.05
N ASP A 29 -36.04 -19.58 1.20
CA ASP A 29 -34.71 -19.05 1.51
C ASP A 29 -33.62 -20.04 1.08
N GLN A 30 -32.72 -19.59 0.19
CA GLN A 30 -31.43 -20.23 0.00
C GLN A 30 -30.34 -19.17 0.11
N GLN A 31 -29.86 -19.09 1.34
CA GLN A 31 -28.59 -18.60 1.80
C GLN A 31 -27.49 -19.06 0.82
N ALA A 32 -27.00 -18.14 -0.01
CA ALA A 32 -25.87 -18.37 -0.88
C ALA A 32 -24.61 -18.53 0.00
N SER A 33 -24.15 -19.76 0.12
CA SER A 33 -22.90 -20.17 0.75
C SER A 33 -21.70 -19.47 0.10
N SER A 34 -21.00 -18.64 0.87
CA SER A 34 -19.66 -18.13 0.54
C SER A 34 -18.67 -19.29 0.34
N PRO A 35 -17.67 -19.15 -0.55
CA PRO A 35 -16.68 -20.19 -0.77
C PRO A 35 -15.85 -20.45 0.50
N ASP A 36 -15.64 -21.74 0.77
CA ASP A 36 -14.96 -22.34 1.92
C ASP A 36 -13.74 -21.54 2.41
N LEU A 37 -13.90 -20.92 3.58
CA LEU A 37 -12.79 -20.45 4.41
C LEU A 37 -12.41 -21.56 5.40
N PRO A 38 -11.11 -21.75 5.70
CA PRO A 38 -10.67 -22.82 6.59
C PRO A 38 -11.30 -22.69 7.99
N PRO A 39 -11.57 -23.82 8.68
CA PRO A 39 -12.27 -23.83 9.95
C PRO A 39 -11.54 -23.01 11.03
N ARG A 40 -12.30 -22.22 11.79
CA ARG A 40 -11.81 -21.46 12.96
C ARG A 40 -11.10 -22.42 13.94
N LYS A 41 -9.87 -22.11 14.33
CA LYS A 41 -9.23 -22.70 15.52
C LYS A 41 -10.13 -22.38 16.74
N SER A 42 -10.14 -23.24 17.76
CA SER A 42 -10.97 -22.99 18.96
C SER A 42 -10.66 -21.60 19.55
N PRO A 43 -11.67 -20.84 20.05
CA PRO A 43 -11.50 -19.45 20.47
C PRO A 43 -10.38 -19.22 21.50
N GLU A 44 -10.17 -20.17 22.42
CA GLU A 44 -9.09 -20.09 23.42
C GLU A 44 -7.69 -20.24 22.81
N LYS A 45 -7.53 -21.14 21.85
CA LYS A 45 -6.25 -21.29 21.12
C LYS A 45 -6.00 -20.07 20.24
N TRP A 46 -7.05 -19.50 19.67
CA TRP A 46 -6.99 -18.27 18.90
C TRP A 46 -6.52 -17.07 19.74
N LEU A 47 -7.17 -16.79 20.87
CA LEU A 47 -6.79 -15.69 21.77
C LEU A 47 -5.35 -15.84 22.30
N SER A 48 -4.91 -17.07 22.60
CA SER A 48 -3.51 -17.32 22.97
C SER A 48 -2.52 -17.05 21.83
N THR A 49 -2.93 -17.25 20.57
CA THR A 49 -2.11 -16.99 19.39
C THR A 49 -2.02 -15.48 19.12
N VAL A 50 -3.15 -14.76 19.21
CA VAL A 50 -3.22 -13.30 19.11
C VAL A 50 -2.34 -12.63 20.18
N ALA A 51 -2.44 -13.08 21.43
CA ALA A 51 -1.60 -12.57 22.52
C ALA A 51 -0.11 -12.82 22.28
N ALA A 52 0.25 -14.01 21.77
CA ALA A 52 1.63 -14.33 21.41
C ALA A 52 2.15 -13.44 20.27
N TRP A 53 1.35 -13.17 19.24
CA TRP A 53 1.74 -12.26 18.16
C TRP A 53 1.86 -10.81 18.60
N LYS A 54 0.95 -10.33 19.44
CA LYS A 54 1.06 -9.01 20.08
C LYS A 54 2.36 -8.87 20.86
N ALA A 55 2.69 -9.88 21.67
CA ALA A 55 3.95 -9.92 22.42
C ALA A 55 5.16 -9.97 21.48
N GLU A 56 5.09 -10.75 20.41
CA GLU A 56 6.14 -10.85 19.39
C GLU A 56 6.40 -9.49 18.70
N LEU A 57 5.35 -8.83 18.19
CA LEU A 57 5.48 -7.52 17.55
C LEU A 57 6.05 -6.45 18.50
N ARG A 58 5.65 -6.48 19.79
CA ARG A 58 6.21 -5.58 20.80
C ARG A 58 7.69 -5.88 21.08
N ALA A 59 8.08 -7.14 21.15
CA ALA A 59 9.49 -7.53 21.32
C ALA A 59 10.36 -7.08 20.14
N PHE A 60 9.82 -7.11 18.92
CA PHE A 60 10.51 -6.71 17.68
C PHE A 60 10.92 -5.25 17.61
N ARG A 61 10.35 -4.36 18.43
CA ARG A 61 10.75 -2.94 18.49
C ARG A 61 12.14 -2.70 19.08
N SER A 62 12.83 -3.73 19.59
CA SER A 62 14.10 -3.59 20.31
C SER A 62 15.23 -4.43 19.72
N GLY A 63 16.44 -3.86 19.63
CA GLY A 63 17.69 -4.63 19.45
C GLY A 63 18.14 -4.93 18.02
N HIS A 64 17.56 -4.32 16.98
CA HIS A 64 17.97 -4.52 15.59
C HIS A 64 18.64 -3.29 14.97
N ALA A 65 19.61 -3.51 14.07
CA ALA A 65 20.29 -2.43 13.36
C ALA A 65 19.27 -1.62 12.52
N PRO A 66 19.35 -0.27 12.52
CA PRO A 66 18.40 0.57 11.81
C PRO A 66 18.37 0.24 10.32
N ALA A 67 17.18 0.30 9.71
CA ALA A 67 17.08 0.08 8.28
C ALA A 67 17.71 1.25 7.54
N ASN A 68 18.24 0.91 6.39
CA ASN A 68 19.01 1.80 5.55
C ASN A 68 18.15 2.95 4.97
N TYR A 69 16.86 2.71 4.75
CA TYR A 69 15.89 3.74 4.36
C TYR A 69 15.53 4.73 5.48
N LEU A 70 15.86 4.49 6.76
CA LEU A 70 15.62 5.47 7.83
C LEU A 70 16.48 6.74 7.69
N LYS A 71 17.52 6.72 6.85
CA LYS A 71 18.31 7.91 6.54
C LYS A 71 17.66 8.81 5.49
N LEU A 72 16.63 8.32 4.80
CA LEU A 72 15.86 9.13 3.86
C LEU A 72 15.14 10.23 4.62
N LYS A 73 15.25 11.46 4.14
CA LYS A 73 14.45 12.58 4.64
C LYS A 73 13.31 12.85 3.67
N PHE A 74 12.15 13.13 4.22
CA PHE A 74 10.97 13.40 3.40
C PHE A 74 11.15 14.67 2.55
N GLU A 75 11.90 15.65 3.05
CA GLU A 75 12.24 16.87 2.33
C GLU A 75 13.15 16.64 1.12
N ASP A 76 14.01 15.63 1.17
CA ASP A 76 14.89 15.29 0.05
C ASP A 76 14.04 14.71 -1.10
N VAL A 77 13.08 13.86 -0.76
CA VAL A 77 12.19 13.16 -1.72
C VAL A 77 11.04 14.04 -2.22
N CYS A 78 10.46 14.87 -1.33
CA CYS A 78 9.26 15.66 -1.60
C CYS A 78 9.43 17.17 -1.36
N GLY A 79 10.66 17.69 -1.38
CA GLY A 79 10.95 19.13 -1.22
C GLY A 79 10.60 19.98 -2.45
N GLY A 80 10.58 19.38 -3.64
CA GLY A 80 10.30 20.08 -4.90
C GLY A 80 8.83 20.43 -5.13
N ASP A 81 8.56 21.09 -6.26
CA ASP A 81 7.21 21.53 -6.66
C ASP A 81 6.27 20.35 -6.95
N ALA A 82 6.82 19.21 -7.37
CA ALA A 82 6.04 18.00 -7.67
C ALA A 82 5.27 17.44 -6.45
N CYS A 83 5.71 17.70 -5.22
CA CYS A 83 4.99 17.32 -4.00
C CYS A 83 4.34 18.52 -3.28
N ALA A 84 4.18 19.68 -3.94
CA ALA A 84 3.65 20.88 -3.27
C ALA A 84 2.24 20.67 -2.70
N ALA A 85 1.37 19.96 -3.43
CA ALA A 85 0.02 19.64 -2.98
C ALA A 85 0.03 18.72 -1.74
N LEU A 86 0.83 17.65 -1.76
CA LEU A 86 1.03 16.78 -0.61
C LEU A 86 1.56 17.54 0.62
N ARG A 87 2.58 18.38 0.43
CA ARG A 87 3.13 19.20 1.53
C ARG A 87 2.08 20.14 2.12
N ALA A 88 1.24 20.76 1.28
CA ALA A 88 0.16 21.61 1.73
C ALA A 88 -0.89 20.82 2.54
N GLN A 89 -1.24 19.61 2.12
CA GLN A 89 -2.16 18.73 2.86
C GLN A 89 -1.60 18.33 4.22
N LEU A 90 -0.34 17.87 4.26
CA LEU A 90 0.33 17.52 5.52
C LEU A 90 0.42 18.71 6.48
N ALA A 91 0.75 19.90 5.97
CA ALA A 91 0.78 21.12 6.77
C ALA A 91 -0.61 21.51 7.30
N ALA A 92 -1.66 21.39 6.48
CA ALA A 92 -3.04 21.67 6.90
C ALA A 92 -3.54 20.72 8.00
N LEU A 93 -3.04 19.48 8.00
CA LEU A 93 -3.31 18.49 9.04
C LEU A 93 -2.47 18.71 10.32
N GLY A 94 -1.52 19.65 10.31
CA GLY A 94 -0.54 19.80 11.38
C GLY A 94 0.34 18.54 11.55
N ALA A 95 0.55 17.79 10.46
CA ALA A 95 1.27 16.52 10.50
C ALA A 95 2.73 16.71 10.95
N THR A 96 3.25 15.75 11.70
CA THR A 96 4.69 15.63 11.91
C THR A 96 5.41 15.37 10.59
N THR A 97 6.70 15.70 10.50
CA THR A 97 7.53 15.30 9.36
C THR A 97 7.42 13.78 9.14
N PRO A 98 7.04 13.32 7.93
CA PRO A 98 6.96 11.89 7.65
C PRO A 98 8.32 11.19 7.76
N SER A 99 8.34 9.97 8.28
CA SER A 99 9.53 9.11 8.36
C SER A 99 9.36 7.85 7.52
N CYS A 100 10.38 7.45 6.76
CA CYS A 100 10.29 6.27 5.90
C CYS A 100 10.30 4.99 6.74
N VAL A 101 9.22 4.20 6.65
CA VAL A 101 9.02 2.98 7.44
C VAL A 101 9.09 1.71 6.60
N TYR A 102 9.06 1.83 5.28
CA TYR A 102 9.27 0.73 4.35
C TYR A 102 9.64 1.26 2.97
N ALA A 103 10.61 0.60 2.32
CA ALA A 103 11.03 0.93 0.96
C ALA A 103 11.44 -0.35 0.23
N LYS A 104 10.77 -0.67 -0.89
CA LYS A 104 11.09 -1.86 -1.69
C LYS A 104 10.56 -1.76 -3.11
N LYS A 105 11.20 -2.48 -4.04
CA LYS A 105 10.64 -2.78 -5.37
C LYS A 105 9.24 -3.38 -5.23
N LEU A 106 8.28 -2.83 -5.96
CA LEU A 106 6.91 -3.28 -6.00
C LEU A 106 6.84 -4.60 -6.78
N PRO A 107 6.41 -5.72 -6.17
CA PRO A 107 6.14 -6.95 -6.90
C PRO A 107 5.04 -6.73 -7.95
N GLY A 108 5.20 -7.28 -9.16
CA GLY A 108 4.23 -7.09 -10.24
C GLY A 108 2.83 -7.59 -9.88
N GLU A 109 2.72 -8.57 -8.98
CA GLU A 109 1.44 -9.07 -8.47
C GLU A 109 0.66 -7.98 -7.74
N GLN A 110 1.34 -7.01 -7.10
CA GLN A 110 0.69 -5.88 -6.45
C GLN A 110 0.02 -4.92 -7.46
N ALA A 111 0.22 -5.06 -8.77
CA ALA A 111 -0.49 -4.27 -9.78
C ALA A 111 -1.81 -4.90 -10.23
N ASP A 112 -2.06 -6.17 -9.89
CA ASP A 112 -3.32 -6.82 -10.23
C ASP A 112 -4.43 -6.38 -9.26
N LEU A 113 -5.34 -5.56 -9.78
CA LEU A 113 -6.45 -4.95 -9.04
C LEU A 113 -7.31 -5.96 -8.27
N ARG A 114 -7.37 -7.23 -8.73
CA ARG A 114 -8.11 -8.31 -8.07
C ARG A 114 -7.58 -8.64 -6.67
N HIS A 115 -6.38 -8.21 -6.32
CA HIS A 115 -5.84 -8.37 -4.97
C HIS A 115 -6.62 -7.56 -3.92
N GLY A 116 -7.17 -6.40 -4.32
CA GLY A 116 -7.97 -5.53 -3.46
C GLY A 116 -7.23 -4.98 -2.23
N ARG A 117 -5.89 -5.06 -2.21
CA ARG A 117 -5.05 -4.71 -1.07
C ARG A 117 -3.60 -4.53 -1.48
N LEU A 118 -2.90 -3.68 -0.74
CA LEU A 118 -1.45 -3.54 -0.82
C LEU A 118 -0.80 -4.36 0.31
N SER A 119 0.15 -5.24 0.01
CA SER A 119 0.89 -5.98 1.04
C SER A 119 2.29 -5.38 1.23
N VAL A 120 2.59 -4.95 2.44
CA VAL A 120 3.79 -4.18 2.78
C VAL A 120 4.64 -4.98 3.76
N GLY A 121 5.49 -5.87 3.23
CA GLY A 121 6.53 -6.57 3.99
C GLY A 121 6.06 -7.50 5.13
N GLY A 122 6.83 -8.57 5.35
CA GLY A 122 6.67 -9.43 6.52
C GLY A 122 7.51 -8.94 7.71
N LYS A 123 7.31 -9.54 8.89
CA LYS A 123 8.02 -9.32 10.18
C LYS A 123 9.24 -8.37 10.12
N HIS A 124 10.39 -8.81 9.61
CA HIS A 124 11.63 -8.03 9.65
C HIS A 124 11.65 -6.81 8.70
N LEU A 125 10.94 -6.89 7.58
CA LEU A 125 10.87 -5.82 6.57
C LEU A 125 9.87 -4.73 6.96
N GLY A 126 8.77 -5.10 7.63
CA GLY A 126 7.74 -4.18 8.12
C GLY A 126 7.97 -3.70 9.56
N ARG A 127 9.12 -3.99 10.19
CA ARG A 127 9.34 -3.65 11.61
C ARG A 127 9.20 -2.16 11.93
N HIS A 128 9.61 -1.29 11.01
CA HIS A 128 9.54 0.15 11.21
C HIS A 128 8.10 0.66 11.09
N ILE A 129 7.20 -0.11 10.46
CA ILE A 129 5.75 0.09 10.58
C ILE A 129 5.30 -0.21 12.01
N THR A 130 5.78 -1.32 12.62
CA THR A 130 5.50 -1.67 14.03
C THR A 130 5.96 -0.59 15.00
N GLU A 131 7.13 -0.01 14.77
CA GLU A 131 7.71 1.07 15.59
C GLU A 131 6.93 2.38 15.44
N ALA A 132 6.34 2.62 14.27
CA ALA A 132 5.50 3.79 14.04
C ALA A 132 4.11 3.69 14.70
N LEU A 133 3.68 2.51 15.16
CA LEU A 133 2.39 2.31 15.83
C LEU A 133 2.49 2.59 17.34
N THR A 134 1.43 3.10 17.95
CA THR A 134 1.26 3.10 19.42
C THR A 134 0.85 1.71 19.89
N ASP A 135 0.87 1.46 21.20
CA ASP A 135 0.44 0.16 21.74
C ASP A 135 -1.05 -0.12 21.48
N GLY A 136 -1.90 0.92 21.55
CA GLY A 136 -3.33 0.80 21.24
C GLY A 136 -3.60 0.56 19.75
N GLU A 137 -2.83 1.19 18.87
CA GLU A 137 -2.91 0.93 17.43
C GLU A 137 -2.39 -0.46 17.06
N LEU A 138 -1.32 -0.93 17.70
CA LEU A 138 -0.83 -2.30 17.55
C LEU A 138 -1.90 -3.31 17.95
N ASP A 139 -2.67 -3.01 18.99
CA ASP A 139 -3.80 -3.83 19.40
C ASP A 139 -4.95 -3.86 18.38
N ALA A 140 -5.12 -2.78 17.60
CA ALA A 140 -6.19 -2.60 16.61
C ALA A 140 -5.87 -3.17 15.21
N ILE A 141 -4.58 -3.26 14.84
CA ILE A 141 -4.17 -3.83 13.54
C ILE A 141 -4.29 -5.35 13.47
N ILE A 142 -4.37 -6.04 14.61
CA ILE A 142 -4.52 -7.49 14.66
C ILE A 142 -6.00 -7.82 14.60
N ASP A 143 -6.38 -8.45 13.49
CA ASP A 143 -7.75 -8.68 13.08
C ASP A 143 -8.37 -9.89 13.80
N ASP A 144 -8.82 -9.68 15.03
CA ASP A 144 -9.40 -10.70 15.92
C ASP A 144 -10.69 -11.34 15.34
N ASP A 145 -11.42 -10.63 14.47
CA ASP A 145 -12.75 -11.05 14.00
C ASP A 145 -13.05 -10.86 12.50
N ARG A 146 -12.08 -10.46 11.68
CA ARG A 146 -12.25 -10.10 10.25
C ARG A 146 -13.01 -8.80 10.01
N THR A 147 -13.22 -8.01 11.05
CA THR A 147 -13.74 -6.62 10.99
C THR A 147 -12.74 -5.59 11.51
N GLY A 148 -11.62 -6.08 12.10
CA GLY A 148 -10.55 -5.28 12.65
C GLY A 148 -9.70 -4.57 11.61
N GLY A 149 -8.68 -3.86 12.09
CA GLY A 149 -7.83 -3.01 11.26
C GLY A 149 -7.93 -1.55 11.70
N LEU A 150 -6.77 -0.91 11.73
CA LEU A 150 -6.63 0.50 12.05
C LEU A 150 -7.00 1.32 10.82
N ASP A 151 -7.94 2.26 10.94
CA ASP A 151 -8.19 3.23 9.88
C ASP A 151 -6.97 4.15 9.75
N VAL A 152 -6.34 4.13 8.57
CA VAL A 152 -5.13 4.90 8.27
C VAL A 152 -5.36 5.68 6.99
N PRO A 153 -5.40 7.02 7.05
CA PRO A 153 -5.40 7.82 5.84
C PRO A 153 -4.05 7.71 5.14
N VAL A 154 -4.11 7.40 3.85
CA VAL A 154 -2.97 7.31 2.96
C VAL A 154 -3.02 8.49 1.99
N PHE A 155 -1.88 9.13 1.76
CA PHE A 155 -1.72 10.20 0.78
C PHE A 155 -0.75 9.78 -0.32
N ASP A 156 -1.00 10.20 -1.55
CA ASP A 156 -0.06 10.05 -2.66
C ASP A 156 0.76 11.32 -2.91
N ARG A 157 1.63 11.29 -3.93
CA ARG A 157 2.48 12.41 -4.35
C ARG A 157 1.70 13.70 -4.62
N ASP A 158 0.48 13.58 -5.14
CA ASP A 158 -0.39 14.73 -5.48
C ASP A 158 -1.24 15.19 -4.29
N GLY A 159 -1.06 14.58 -3.11
CA GLY A 159 -1.81 14.90 -1.90
C GLY A 159 -3.26 14.39 -1.92
N ARG A 160 -3.61 13.47 -2.82
CA ARG A 160 -4.93 12.82 -2.78
C ARG A 160 -4.99 11.88 -1.59
N ARG A 161 -6.12 11.87 -0.89
CA ARG A 161 -6.37 11.03 0.29
C ARG A 161 -7.14 9.76 -0.10
N TYR A 162 -6.74 8.65 0.51
CA TYR A 162 -7.35 7.33 0.41
C TYR A 162 -7.51 6.75 1.82
N ASP A 163 -8.68 6.21 2.14
CA ASP A 163 -9.00 5.73 3.48
C ASP A 163 -8.86 4.21 3.56
N PHE A 164 -7.66 3.75 3.93
CA PHE A 164 -7.35 2.32 4.06
C PHE A 164 -7.52 1.82 5.49
N LYS A 165 -7.74 0.51 5.62
CA LYS A 165 -7.52 -0.22 6.88
C LYS A 165 -6.15 -0.88 6.86
N CYS A 166 -5.31 -0.53 7.83
CA CYS A 166 -4.05 -1.22 8.10
C CYS A 166 -4.29 -2.44 8.98
N VAL A 167 -3.89 -3.61 8.49
CA VAL A 167 -4.07 -4.91 9.15
C VAL A 167 -2.76 -5.66 9.15
N TYR A 168 -2.43 -6.32 10.25
CA TYR A 168 -1.39 -7.33 10.28
C TYR A 168 -2.02 -8.70 10.02
N ALA A 169 -1.82 -9.20 8.80
CA ALA A 169 -2.43 -10.43 8.33
C ALA A 169 -1.71 -11.65 8.91
N GLU A 170 -2.38 -12.30 9.85
CA GLU A 170 -1.87 -13.41 10.65
C GLU A 170 -1.51 -14.67 9.84
N ASP A 171 -2.20 -14.89 8.73
CA ASP A 171 -2.01 -16.03 7.82
C ASP A 171 -0.63 -16.01 7.14
N THR A 172 -0.07 -14.81 6.97
CA THR A 172 1.13 -14.57 6.17
C THR A 172 2.21 -13.83 6.96
N GLY A 173 1.84 -13.15 8.05
CA GLY A 173 2.73 -12.31 8.85
C GLY A 173 3.12 -10.99 8.17
N PHE A 174 2.25 -10.46 7.30
CA PHE A 174 2.45 -9.24 6.52
C PHE A 174 1.54 -8.11 7.00
N TYR A 175 2.04 -6.87 6.92
CA TYR A 175 1.17 -5.70 6.95
C TYR A 175 0.42 -5.59 5.63
N ARG A 176 -0.86 -5.24 5.69
CA ARG A 176 -1.73 -5.05 4.54
C ARG A 176 -2.53 -3.77 4.70
N LEU A 177 -2.56 -2.96 3.63
CA LEU A 177 -3.53 -1.89 3.49
C LEU A 177 -4.70 -2.44 2.67
N THR A 178 -5.86 -2.51 3.31
CA THR A 178 -7.05 -3.18 2.80
C THR A 178 -8.16 -2.17 2.55
N GLY A 179 -8.98 -2.46 1.53
CA GLY A 179 -10.04 -1.58 1.04
C GLY A 179 -10.07 -1.67 -0.48
N ALA A 180 -10.86 -2.58 -1.04
CA ALA A 180 -10.77 -2.91 -2.47
C ALA A 180 -11.02 -1.70 -3.39
N ALA A 181 -12.06 -0.90 -3.09
CA ALA A 181 -12.37 0.30 -3.86
C ALA A 181 -11.26 1.38 -3.75
N GLU A 182 -10.72 1.58 -2.55
CA GLU A 182 -9.64 2.54 -2.32
C GLU A 182 -8.33 2.07 -2.96
N TYR A 183 -8.05 0.77 -2.92
CA TYR A 183 -6.92 0.16 -3.60
C TYR A 183 -7.01 0.34 -5.11
N GLU A 184 -8.13 0.01 -5.73
CA GLU A 184 -8.33 0.19 -7.17
C GLU A 184 -8.14 1.65 -7.57
N ARG A 185 -8.75 2.56 -6.83
CA ARG A 185 -8.62 4.00 -7.05
C ARG A 185 -7.17 4.44 -6.92
N PHE A 186 -6.49 4.09 -5.82
CA PHE A 186 -5.12 4.46 -5.53
C PHE A 186 -4.14 4.00 -6.61
N MET A 187 -4.27 2.75 -7.06
CA MET A 187 -3.41 2.15 -8.07
C MET A 187 -3.61 2.78 -9.45
N ALA A 188 -4.86 3.13 -9.80
CA ALA A 188 -5.18 3.82 -11.04
C ALA A 188 -4.69 5.28 -11.01
N ASP A 189 -4.97 5.99 -9.92
CA ASP A 189 -4.60 7.39 -9.72
C ASP A 189 -3.08 7.61 -9.75
N ASN A 190 -2.30 6.63 -9.29
CA ASN A 190 -0.84 6.64 -9.31
C ASN A 190 -0.22 5.96 -10.55
N ASN A 191 -1.04 5.60 -11.55
CA ASN A 191 -0.63 4.94 -12.79
C ASN A 191 0.10 3.60 -12.63
N VAL A 192 0.04 2.98 -11.45
CA VAL A 192 0.83 1.77 -11.14
C VAL A 192 0.53 0.62 -12.10
N VAL A 193 -0.75 0.41 -12.40
CA VAL A 193 -1.19 -0.67 -13.32
C VAL A 193 -0.63 -0.44 -14.71
N ARG A 194 -0.81 0.77 -15.26
CA ARG A 194 -0.30 1.14 -16.59
C ARG A 194 1.22 1.00 -16.65
N ASP A 195 1.92 1.52 -15.65
CA ASP A 195 3.37 1.56 -15.64
C ASP A 195 3.97 0.13 -15.55
N VAL A 196 3.37 -0.77 -14.77
CA VAL A 196 3.75 -2.18 -14.74
C VAL A 196 3.41 -2.91 -16.06
N GLU A 197 2.26 -2.63 -16.67
CA GLU A 197 1.89 -3.17 -17.99
C GLU A 197 2.83 -2.71 -19.12
N GLU A 198 3.37 -1.49 -19.02
CA GLU A 198 4.41 -0.95 -19.90
C GLU A 198 5.80 -1.56 -19.62
N GLY A 199 5.93 -2.41 -18.61
CA GLY A 199 7.18 -3.08 -18.24
C GLY A 199 8.10 -2.23 -17.37
N LYS A 200 7.62 -1.13 -16.78
CA LYS A 200 8.40 -0.34 -15.83
C LYS A 200 8.56 -1.09 -14.53
N GLU A 201 9.73 -0.97 -13.94
CA GLU A 201 9.97 -1.52 -12.62
C GLU A 201 9.75 -0.43 -11.57
N LEU A 202 8.75 -0.61 -10.72
CA LEU A 202 8.40 0.41 -9.73
C LEU A 202 9.05 0.15 -8.38
N PHE A 203 9.48 1.22 -7.72
CA PHE A 203 9.91 1.22 -6.33
C PHE A 203 8.85 1.92 -5.48
N MET A 204 8.51 1.32 -4.35
CA MET A 204 7.50 1.83 -3.43
C MET A 204 8.16 2.24 -2.12
N GLU A 205 7.87 3.47 -1.71
CA GLU A 205 8.23 3.98 -0.38
C GLU A 205 6.96 4.27 0.43
N LEU A 206 6.99 3.89 1.70
CA LEU A 206 5.94 4.15 2.67
C LEU A 206 6.53 5.01 3.78
N TRP A 207 5.87 6.13 4.03
CA TRP A 207 6.25 7.11 5.04
C TRP A 207 5.14 7.24 6.07
N ALA A 208 5.47 7.15 7.36
CA ALA A 208 4.52 7.31 8.44
C ALA A 208 4.60 8.73 9.03
N PHE A 209 3.47 9.29 9.42
CA PHE A 209 3.39 10.56 10.14
C PHE A 209 2.29 10.53 11.19
N ARG A 210 2.32 11.50 12.11
CA ARG A 210 1.32 11.70 13.14
C ARG A 210 0.58 13.00 12.90
N THR A 211 -0.73 12.99 13.13
CA THR A 211 -1.56 14.20 13.15
C THR A 211 -2.03 14.47 14.58
N PRO A 212 -2.12 15.73 15.02
CA PRO A 212 -2.63 16.05 16.35
C PRO A 212 -3.99 15.42 16.56
N ALA A 213 -4.22 14.84 17.75
CA ALA A 213 -5.49 14.20 18.08
C ALA A 213 -6.62 15.24 18.02
N SER A 214 -7.38 15.24 16.91
CA SER A 214 -8.56 16.08 16.77
C SER A 214 -9.78 15.30 17.28
N GLY A 215 -10.15 15.57 18.54
CA GLY A 215 -11.48 15.25 19.07
C GLY A 215 -11.89 13.77 19.13
N SER A 216 -10.97 12.81 19.22
CA SER A 216 -11.33 11.43 19.56
C SER A 216 -11.55 11.28 21.07
N ASP A 217 -12.51 10.43 21.47
CA ASP A 217 -12.81 10.11 22.89
C ASP A 217 -11.63 9.46 23.62
N HIS A 218 -10.61 9.00 22.88
CA HIS A 218 -9.32 8.55 23.38
C HIS A 218 -8.19 9.16 22.54
N PRO A 219 -7.75 10.39 22.85
CA PRO A 219 -6.60 10.98 22.18
C PRO A 219 -5.34 10.24 22.62
N SER A 220 -4.69 9.53 21.68
CA SER A 220 -3.30 9.13 21.89
C SER A 220 -2.49 10.42 22.05
N ALA A 221 -1.63 10.49 23.07
CA ALA A 221 -0.73 11.63 23.27
C ALA A 221 0.18 11.87 22.05
N GLU A 222 0.37 10.85 21.23
CA GLU A 222 1.19 10.87 20.01
C GLU A 222 0.40 11.25 18.75
N GLY A 223 -0.93 11.38 18.83
CA GLY A 223 -1.77 11.70 17.67
C GLY A 223 -2.12 10.49 16.78
N ALA A 224 -2.98 10.71 15.78
CA ALA A 224 -3.45 9.67 14.88
C ALA A 224 -2.41 9.37 13.78
N LEU A 225 -2.19 8.08 13.49
CA LEU A 225 -1.31 7.63 12.42
C LEU A 225 -1.88 7.96 11.03
N GLY A 226 -1.04 8.53 10.17
CA GLY A 226 -1.27 8.64 8.73
C GLY A 226 -0.07 8.11 7.95
N MET A 227 -0.27 7.86 6.66
CA MET A 227 0.77 7.35 5.78
C MET A 227 0.85 8.12 4.46
N VAL A 228 2.03 8.20 3.88
CA VAL A 228 2.25 8.62 2.49
C VAL A 228 2.84 7.44 1.74
N ILE A 229 2.33 7.14 0.56
CA ILE A 229 2.91 6.13 -0.33
C ILE A 229 3.33 6.79 -1.63
N LEU A 230 4.59 6.57 -2.01
CA LEU A 230 5.18 7.11 -3.21
C LEU A 230 5.68 5.98 -4.10
N PHE A 231 5.46 6.13 -5.40
CA PHE A 231 5.99 5.23 -6.44
C PHE A 231 7.04 5.96 -7.30
N PHE A 232 8.10 5.25 -7.63
CA PHE A 232 9.21 5.72 -8.45
C PHE A 232 9.48 4.71 -9.56
N ASP A 233 9.78 5.18 -10.76
CA ASP A 233 10.18 4.33 -11.87
C ASP A 233 11.69 4.08 -11.78
N LEU A 234 12.10 2.85 -11.47
CA LEU A 234 13.52 2.51 -11.31
C LEU A 234 14.35 2.80 -12.56
N GLY A 235 13.75 2.72 -13.75
CA GLY A 235 14.42 2.96 -15.03
C GLY A 235 14.59 4.44 -15.34
N ALA A 236 13.52 5.23 -15.18
CA ALA A 236 13.57 6.68 -15.41
C ALA A 236 14.29 7.44 -14.28
N ASP A 237 14.07 7.00 -13.03
CA ASP A 237 14.64 7.63 -11.84
C ASP A 237 16.06 7.10 -11.54
N GLY A 238 16.60 6.25 -12.42
CA GLY A 238 17.99 5.77 -12.42
C GLY A 238 18.39 4.99 -11.17
N LEU A 239 17.45 4.21 -10.65
CA LEU A 239 17.60 3.36 -9.47
C LEU A 239 17.93 1.90 -9.84
N GLY A 240 17.92 1.55 -11.14
CA GLY A 240 17.96 0.16 -11.63
C GLY A 240 19.24 -0.66 -11.37
N ASP A 241 20.43 -0.05 -11.30
CA ASP A 241 21.68 -0.82 -11.40
C ASP A 241 22.41 -1.17 -10.09
N GLU A 242 22.07 -0.61 -8.92
CA GLU A 242 22.81 -0.84 -7.67
C GLU A 242 21.96 -1.24 -6.44
N LEU A 243 20.73 -1.73 -6.64
CA LEU A 243 19.73 -1.84 -5.56
C LEU A 243 19.64 -3.22 -4.87
N PHE A 244 20.44 -4.21 -5.28
CA PHE A 244 20.23 -5.58 -4.82
C PHE A 244 21.51 -6.23 -4.30
N ASP A 245 21.72 -6.11 -2.99
CA ASP A 245 22.15 -7.28 -2.22
C ASP A 245 21.15 -7.48 -1.08
N ASP A 246 20.47 -8.63 -1.10
CA ASP A 246 19.31 -8.98 -0.25
C ASP A 246 19.68 -9.04 1.25
N ALA A 247 20.98 -8.96 1.58
CA ALA A 247 21.51 -8.90 2.93
C ALA A 247 22.06 -7.53 3.36
N SER A 248 22.19 -6.56 2.45
CA SER A 248 22.62 -5.20 2.78
C SER A 248 22.06 -4.20 1.75
N VAL A 249 20.99 -3.50 2.12
CA VAL A 249 20.46 -2.36 1.36
C VAL A 249 21.50 -1.24 1.40
N THR A 250 22.63 -1.32 0.71
CA THR A 250 23.67 -0.30 0.84
C THR A 250 23.10 1.01 0.29
N ILE A 251 22.78 1.94 1.20
CA ILE A 251 22.16 3.27 1.06
C ILE A 251 22.87 4.19 0.06
N LYS A 252 23.88 3.74 -0.70
CA LYS A 252 24.64 4.66 -1.56
C LYS A 252 23.85 5.14 -2.79
N GLN A 253 22.75 4.49 -3.17
CA GLN A 253 21.84 4.97 -4.23
C GLN A 253 20.76 5.97 -3.80
N VAL A 254 20.53 6.08 -2.49
CA VAL A 254 19.67 7.12 -1.88
C VAL A 254 20.26 8.54 -2.10
N LEU A 255 21.48 8.64 -2.63
CA LEU A 255 22.25 9.87 -2.81
C LEU A 255 21.87 10.75 -4.02
N ARG A 256 20.85 10.42 -4.82
CA ARG A 256 20.43 11.30 -5.95
C ARG A 256 19.82 12.65 -5.52
N HIS A 257 19.57 12.83 -4.22
CA HIS A 257 19.09 14.10 -3.65
C HIS A 257 20.20 15.01 -3.10
N TYR A 258 21.48 14.74 -3.37
CA TYR A 258 22.51 15.76 -3.19
C TYR A 258 22.40 16.80 -4.31
N PRO A 259 22.35 18.12 -4.01
CA PRO A 259 22.63 19.11 -5.03
C PRO A 259 24.04 18.86 -5.55
N GLU A 260 24.21 18.71 -6.87
CA GLU A 260 25.54 18.86 -7.45
C GLU A 260 26.05 20.24 -7.03
N GLU A 261 27.21 20.29 -6.38
CA GLU A 261 27.87 21.57 -6.21
C GLU A 261 27.93 22.25 -7.57
N PRO A 262 27.63 23.56 -7.67
CA PRO A 262 27.79 24.25 -8.92
C PRO A 262 29.23 24.02 -9.37
N ALA A 263 29.39 23.60 -10.61
CA ALA A 263 30.68 23.44 -11.27
C ALA A 263 31.36 24.82 -11.39
N GLU A 264 31.80 25.40 -10.27
CA GLU A 264 32.73 26.51 -10.26
C GLU A 264 34.12 25.91 -10.43
N GLY A 265 34.61 26.08 -11.66
CA GLY A 265 35.98 25.77 -12.02
C GLY A 265 36.95 26.54 -11.14
N TYR A 266 37.53 25.85 -10.17
CA TYR A 266 38.78 26.27 -9.56
C TYR A 266 39.92 25.94 -10.54
N LYS A 267 40.38 26.98 -11.27
CA LYS A 267 41.75 27.00 -11.77
C LYS A 267 42.67 27.18 -10.56
N LEU A 268 43.57 26.23 -10.36
CA LEU A 268 44.75 26.43 -9.53
C LEU A 268 45.73 27.27 -10.36
N ASP A 269 45.91 28.53 -9.96
CA ASP A 269 47.15 29.28 -10.21
C ASP A 269 48.10 29.06 -9.01
#